data_AF-A0A970YU53-F1
#
_entry.id   AF-A0A970YU53-F1
#
_cell.length_a   1.000
_cell.length_b   1.000
_cell.length_c   1.000
_cell.angle_alpha   90.00
_cell.angle_beta   90.00
_cell.angle_gamma   90.00
#
_symmetry.space_group_name_H-M   'P 1'
#
loop_
_entity.id
_entity.type
_entity.pdbx_description
1 polymer ?
#
loop_
_entity_poly.entity_id
_entity_poly.type
_entity_poly.pdbx_seq_one_letter_code
_entity_poly.pdbx_strand_id
1 'polypeptide(L)' 'MKRIKLTTKKELNIYMSPVRQQLLRQLSIANGPMTPKMLSDSLGISPSSVQHHIRKLSELELIELDHTEVINGI' A
#
# COMPACT_ATOMS: atom_id res chain seq x y z
N MET A 1 -0.80 -15.45 -12.68
CA MET A 1 -0.35 -15.11 -11.32
C MET A 1 0.92 -14.27 -11.43
N LYS A 2 0.91 -13.01 -10.99
CA LYS A 2 2.11 -12.13 -11.02
C LYS A 2 3.15 -12.67 -10.04
N ARG A 3 4.42 -12.73 -10.43
CA ARG A 3 5.54 -13.16 -9.57
C ARG A 3 6.49 -11.99 -9.38
N ILE A 4 6.88 -11.76 -8.13
CA ILE A 4 7.93 -10.79 -7.77
C ILE A 4 9.20 -11.56 -7.43
N LYS A 5 10.36 -10.96 -7.69
CA LYS A 5 11.65 -11.49 -7.23
C LYS A 5 12.30 -10.47 -6.32
N LEU A 6 12.47 -10.83 -5.05
CA LEU A 6 13.23 -10.04 -4.09
C LEU A 6 14.68 -10.52 -4.16
N THR A 7 15.57 -9.64 -4.62
CA THR A 7 16.99 -9.91 -4.87
C THR A 7 17.89 -9.31 -3.80
N THR A 8 17.41 -8.30 -3.06
CA THR A 8 18.19 -7.62 -2.02
C THR A 8 17.55 -7.74 -0.64
N LYS A 9 18.37 -7.65 0.42
CA LYS A 9 17.89 -7.55 1.80
C LYS A 9 16.97 -6.35 2.00
N LYS A 10 17.19 -5.26 1.28
CA LYS A 10 16.34 -4.06 1.32
C LYS A 10 14.93 -4.38 0.82
N GLU A 11 14.81 -5.04 -0.34
CA GLU A 11 13.52 -5.46 -0.90
C GLU A 11 12.81 -6.45 0.03
N LEU A 12 13.55 -7.42 0.59
CA LEU A 12 13.01 -8.35 1.59
C LEU A 12 12.49 -7.63 2.83
N ASN A 13 13.25 -6.69 3.39
CA ASN A 13 12.83 -5.89 4.55
C ASN A 13 11.63 -4.99 4.23
N ILE A 14 11.55 -4.48 3.01
CA ILE A 14 10.36 -3.78 2.53
C ILE A 14 9.18 -4.77 2.58
N TYR A 15 9.27 -5.88 1.86
CA TYR A 15 8.18 -6.85 1.80
C TYR A 15 7.74 -7.35 3.19
N MET A 16 8.66 -7.73 4.07
CA MET A 16 8.37 -8.39 5.34
C MET A 16 7.83 -7.49 6.47
N SER A 17 7.68 -6.18 6.26
CA SER A 17 7.17 -5.31 7.32
C SER A 17 5.71 -5.66 7.70
N PRO A 18 5.40 -5.81 9.00
CA PRO A 18 4.05 -6.15 9.45
C PRO A 18 2.98 -5.17 8.94
N VAL A 19 3.24 -3.86 9.02
CA VAL A 19 2.31 -2.82 8.56
C VAL A 19 2.08 -2.90 7.04
N ARG A 20 3.12 -3.18 6.27
CA ARG A 20 2.99 -3.34 4.82
C ARG A 20 2.23 -4.61 4.44
N GLN A 21 2.43 -5.70 5.17
CA GLN A 21 1.65 -6.93 5.01
C GLN A 21 0.18 -6.74 5.38
N GLN A 22 -0.11 -5.97 6.44
CA GLN A 22 -1.48 -5.57 6.77
C GLN A 22 -2.12 -4.73 5.65
N LEU A 23 -1.38 -3.77 5.09
CA LEU A 23 -1.85 -2.94 3.98
C LEU A 23 -2.15 -3.79 2.74
N LEU A 24 -1.23 -4.67 2.32
CA LEU A 24 -1.47 -5.60 1.20
C LEU A 24 -2.67 -6.50 1.46
N ARG A 25 -2.85 -6.99 2.70
CA ARG A 25 -4.02 -7.77 3.06
C ARG A 25 -5.31 -6.97 2.92
N GLN A 26 -5.36 -5.73 3.43
CA GLN A 26 -6.55 -4.87 3.29
C GLN A 26 -6.90 -4.62 1.83
N LEU A 27 -5.92 -4.29 0.99
CA LEU A 27 -6.13 -4.13 -0.45
C LEU A 27 -6.61 -5.41 -1.12
N SER A 28 -6.11 -6.58 -0.70
CA SER A 28 -6.47 -7.87 -1.32
C SER A 28 -7.91 -8.33 -1.03
N ILE A 29 -8.52 -7.84 0.05
CA ILE A 29 -9.87 -8.20 0.47
C ILE A 29 -10.88 -7.08 0.23
N ALA A 30 -10.43 -5.90 -0.19
CA ALA A 30 -11.30 -4.77 -0.50
C ALA A 30 -12.03 -5.01 -1.83
N ASN A 31 -13.28 -4.55 -1.92
CA ASN A 31 -14.07 -4.58 -3.15
C ASN A 31 -13.72 -3.38 -4.08
N GLY A 32 -12.44 -3.11 -4.30
CA GLY A 32 -11.96 -2.02 -5.14
C GLY A 32 -10.70 -1.31 -4.62
N PRO A 33 -10.21 -0.29 -5.36
CA PRO A 33 -9.07 0.52 -4.92
C PRO A 33 -9.42 1.28 -3.63
N MET A 34 -8.39 1.57 -2.83
CA MET A 34 -8.54 2.32 -1.58
C MET A 34 -7.69 3.57 -1.59
N THR A 35 -8.24 4.67 -1.10
CA THR A 35 -7.46 5.89 -0.89
C THR A 35 -6.53 5.75 0.33
N PRO A 36 -5.45 6.55 0.43
CA PRO A 36 -4.62 6.58 1.63
C PRO A 36 -5.40 6.89 2.91
N LYS A 37 -6.47 7.69 2.82
CA LYS A 37 -7.36 7.99 3.95
C LYS A 37 -8.13 6.76 4.40
N MET A 38 -8.74 6.02 3.47
CA MET A 38 -9.45 4.78 3.78
C MET A 38 -8.54 3.74 4.44
N LEU A 39 -7.30 3.61 3.97
CA LEU A 39 -6.30 2.72 4.58
C LEU A 39 -5.87 3.19 5.97
N SER A 40 -5.74 4.50 6.18
CA SER A 40 -5.42 5.09 7.49
C SER A 40 -6.51 4.78 8.51
N ASP A 41 -7.77 5.02 8.13
CA ASP A 41 -8.94 4.76 8.97
C ASP A 41 -9.09 3.25 9.26
N SER A 42 -8.89 2.39 8.26
CA SER A 42 -8.99 0.92 8.40
C SER A 42 -7.90 0.32 9.28
N LEU A 43 -6.67 0.83 9.20
CA LEU A 43 -5.52 0.27 9.92
C LEU A 43 -5.24 0.96 11.26
N GLY A 44 -5.91 2.09 11.55
CA GLY A 44 -5.68 2.86 12.78
C GLY A 44 -4.29 3.49 12.87
N ILE A 45 -3.67 3.81 11.72
CA ILE A 45 -2.35 4.45 11.64
C ILE A 45 -2.45 5.78 10.91
N SER A 46 -1.50 6.69 11.13
CA SER A 46 -1.56 8.04 10.55
C SER A 46 -1.47 8.05 9.00
N PRO A 47 -2.09 9.04 8.33
CA PRO A 47 -2.01 9.18 6.87
C PRO A 47 -0.57 9.25 6.34
N SER A 48 0.32 9.97 7.03
CA SER A 48 1.74 10.06 6.66
C SER A 48 2.45 8.71 6.74
N SER A 49 2.08 7.86 7.73
CA SER A 49 2.59 6.50 7.84
C SER A 49 2.11 5.66 6.65
N VAL A 50 0.81 5.72 6.33
CA VAL A 50 0.25 5.03 5.14
C VAL A 50 0.98 5.44 3.87
N GLN A 51 1.14 6.74 3.61
CA GLN A 51 1.85 7.23 2.42
C GLN A 51 3.29 6.71 2.35
N HIS A 52 4.00 6.69 3.48
CA HIS A 52 5.34 6.12 3.54
C HIS A 52 5.35 4.64 3.14
N HIS A 53 4.41 3.85 3.65
CA HIS A 53 4.29 2.42 3.35
C HIS A 53 3.87 2.15 1.91
N ILE A 54 2.91 2.92 1.38
CA ILE A 54 2.47 2.85 -0.02
C ILE A 54 3.65 3.08 -0.95
N ARG A 55 4.41 4.17 -0.76
CA ARG A 55 5.58 4.48 -1.59
C ARG A 55 6.58 3.32 -1.63
N LYS A 56 6.84 2.69 -0.48
CA LYS A 56 7.74 1.54 -0.38
C LYS A 56 7.22 0.30 -1.08
N LEU A 57 5.90 0.07 -1.07
CA LEU A 57 5.28 -1.04 -1.79
C LEU A 57 5.24 -0.79 -3.31
N SER A 58 4.99 0.45 -3.73
CA SER A 58 5.05 0.86 -5.13
C SER A 58 6.47 0.76 -5.71
N GLU A 59 7.51 1.05 -4.91
CA GLU A 59 8.92 0.80 -5.29
C GLU A 59 9.18 -0.68 -5.64
N LEU A 60 8.37 -1.63 -5.14
CA LEU A 60 8.44 -3.06 -5.45
C LEU A 60 7.36 -3.53 -6.45
N GLU A 61 6.60 -2.61 -7.04
CA GLU A 61 5.49 -2.92 -7.96
C GLU A 61 4.43 -3.87 -7.37
N LEU A 62 4.27 -3.83 -6.04
CA LEU A 62 3.29 -4.63 -5.30
C LEU A 62 1.90 -3.99 -5.31
N ILE A 63 1.87 -2.67 -5.46
CA ILE A 63 0.65 -1.86 -5.57
C ILE A 63 0.89 -0.79 -6.63
N GLU A 64 -0.19 -0.31 -7.23
CA GLU A 64 -0.18 0.74 -8.24
C GLU A 64 -1.26 1.78 -7.94
N LEU A 65 -1.10 2.96 -8.54
CA LEU A 65 -2.14 3.98 -8.52
C LEU A 65 -3.18 3.59 -9.57
N ASP A 66 -4.40 3.31 -9.13
CA ASP A 66 -5.50 2.93 -10.02
C ASP A 66 -6.07 4.15 -10.75
N HIS A 67 -6.53 5.14 -9.99
CA HIS A 67 -6.99 6.43 -10.50
C HIS A 67 -6.83 7.52 -9.44
N THR A 68 -7.02 8.77 -9.86
CA THR A 68 -7.19 9.91 -8.98
C THR A 68 -8.54 10.55 -9.25
N GLU A 69 -9.28 10.82 -8.19
CA GLU A 69 -10.55 11.54 -8.23
C GLU A 69 -10.46 12.79 -7.36
N VAL A 70 -11.15 13.84 -7.79
CA VAL A 70 -11.27 15.10 -7.03
C VAL A 70 -12.35 14.91 -5.98
N ILE A 71 -12.00 15.01 -4.70
CA ILE A 71 -12.95 14.81 -3.59
C ILE A 71 -13.19 16.18 -2.93
N ASN A 72 -14.45 16.63 -2.92
CA ASN A 72 -14.84 17.95 -2.42
C ASN A 72 -14.19 19.14 -3.16
N GLY A 73 -13.85 18.98 -4.45
CA GLY A 73 -13.29 20.05 -5.28
C GLY A 73 -11.77 20.23 -5.15
N ILE A 74 -11.07 19.33 -4.46
CA ILE A 74 -9.60 19.27 -4.34
C ILE A 74 -9.10 17.88 -4.72
#